data_AF-A0AAV4BZP2-F1
#
_entry.id   AF-A0AAV4BZP2-F1
#
_cell.length_a   1.000
_cell.length_b   1.000
_cell.length_c   1.000
_cell.angle_alpha   90.00
_cell.angle_beta   90.00
_cell.angle_gamma   90.00
#
_symmetry.space_group_name_H-M   'P 1'
#
loop_
_entity.id
_entity.type
_entity.pdbx_description
1 polymer ?
#
loop_
_entity_poly.entity_id
_entity_poly.type
_entity_poly.pdbx_seq_one_letter_code
_entity_poly.pdbx_strand_id
1 'polypeptide(L)'
;MVEELSHSRWRIKVSHGKDKTRTDTIVLTFDNSKPQSRIRAGHLTLDVRPYVPLPMRCYKCQRYGHGKDRCKKPATVCVICGKGGHVERNCSADAHCVNCRGDHAASSKTCPKFPEE
;
A
#
# COMPACT_ATOMS: atom_id res chain seq x y z
N MET A 1 26.21 15.38 12.49
CA MET A 1 25.97 15.97 11.17
C MET A 1 25.58 14.83 10.23
N VAL A 2 24.40 14.86 9.63
CA VAL A 2 23.94 13.87 8.63
C VAL A 2 24.04 14.56 7.28
N GLU A 3 25.14 14.36 6.56
CA GLU A 3 25.48 15.15 5.37
C GLU A 3 24.73 14.76 4.08
N GLU A 4 23.77 13.84 4.11
CA GLU A 4 23.09 13.37 2.88
C GLU A 4 21.57 13.19 3.00
N LEU A 5 20.93 13.77 4.01
CA LEU A 5 19.46 13.73 4.14
C LEU A 5 18.89 15.05 3.65
N SER A 6 18.45 15.10 2.40
CA SER A 6 17.98 16.33 1.78
C SER A 6 16.63 16.77 2.35
N HIS A 7 15.49 16.14 2.10
CA HIS A 7 14.25 16.95 2.22
C HIS A 7 13.03 16.38 2.96
N SER A 8 12.98 15.13 3.45
CA SER A 8 11.80 14.68 4.22
C SER A 8 12.07 13.52 5.18
N ARG A 9 11.72 13.70 6.46
CA ARG A 9 11.54 12.62 7.43
C ARG A 9 10.05 12.50 7.75
N TRP A 10 9.42 11.44 7.25
CA TRP A 10 8.04 11.13 7.61
C TRP A 10 7.96 9.77 8.29
N ARG A 11 7.16 9.71 9.35
CA ARG A 11 6.96 8.51 10.14
C ARG A 11 5.71 7.81 9.65
N ILE A 12 5.82 6.52 9.36
CA ILE A 12 4.67 5.72 8.95
C ILE A 12 3.69 5.68 10.14
N LYS A 13 2.41 5.86 9.85
CA LYS A 13 1.32 5.67 10.81
C LYS A 13 0.47 4.54 10.27
N VAL A 14 0.18 3.55 11.10
CA VAL A 14 -0.76 2.48 10.72
C VAL A 14 -2.13 2.86 11.27
N SER A 15 -3.14 2.77 10.41
CA SER A 15 -4.53 3.04 10.78
C SER A 15 -5.26 1.72 10.95
N HIS A 16 -5.81 1.48 12.13
CA HIS A 16 -6.75 0.38 12.39
C HIS A 16 -8.13 1.00 12.60
N GLY A 17 -8.89 1.16 11.51
CA GLY A 17 -10.14 1.90 11.55
C GLY A 17 -9.92 3.38 11.88
N LYS A 18 -10.49 3.85 12.99
CA LYS A 18 -10.37 5.25 13.45
C LYS A 18 -9.07 5.50 14.23
N ASP A 19 -8.44 4.45 14.76
CA ASP A 19 -7.25 4.56 15.58
C ASP A 19 -6.00 4.62 14.72
N LYS A 20 -5.15 5.61 15.00
CA LYS A 20 -3.86 5.82 14.32
C LYS A 20 -2.74 5.51 15.30
N THR A 21 -2.06 4.39 15.09
CA THR A 21 -0.91 4.01 15.93
C THR A 21 0.37 4.58 15.34
N ARG A 22 1.18 5.18 16.21
CA ARG A 22 2.52 5.66 15.86
C ARG A 22 3.44 4.45 15.67
N THR A 23 4.10 4.34 14.52
CA THR A 23 5.14 3.32 14.32
C THR A 23 6.52 3.88 14.60
N ASP A 24 7.47 3.01 14.91
CA ASP A 24 8.89 3.38 14.99
C ASP A 24 9.57 3.44 13.61
N THR A 25 8.82 3.18 12.53
CA THR A 25 9.33 3.20 11.16
C THR A 25 9.39 4.63 10.61
N ILE A 26 10.58 5.03 10.17
CA ILE A 26 10.84 6.32 9.53
C ILE A 26 11.20 6.05 8.07
N VAL A 27 10.59 6.79 7.16
CA VAL A 27 10.97 6.77 5.75
C VAL A 27 11.83 8.00 5.48
N LEU A 28 12.96 7.73 4.83
CA LEU A 28 13.97 8.72 4.47
C LEU A 28 13.97 8.85 2.95
N THR A 29 13.93 10.09 2.46
CA THR A 29 14.09 10.40 1.04
C THR A 29 15.52 10.86 0.80
N PHE A 30 16.19 10.25 -0.18
CA PHE A 30 17.54 10.60 -0.62
C PHE A 30 17.46 11.27 -1.99
N ASP A 31 18.35 12.24 -2.27
CA ASP A 31 18.48 12.82 -3.62
C ASP A 31 19.18 11.87 -4.59
N ASN A 32 19.87 10.84 -4.07
CA ASN A 32 20.58 9.86 -4.86
C ASN A 32 19.62 8.85 -5.50
N SER A 33 19.84 8.53 -6.77
CA SER A 33 19.04 7.58 -7.57
C SER A 33 19.10 6.13 -7.08
N LYS A 34 20.05 5.81 -6.18
CA LYS A 34 20.17 4.51 -5.53
C LYS A 34 20.20 4.70 -4.01
N PRO A 35 19.27 4.11 -3.25
CA PRO A 35 19.33 4.14 -1.80
C PRO A 35 20.58 3.40 -1.32
N GLN A 36 21.37 4.03 -0.45
CA GLN A 36 22.48 3.37 0.23
C GLN A 36 21.92 2.28 1.16
N SER A 37 22.57 1.12 1.23
CA SER A 37 22.17 0.03 2.14
C SER A 37 22.38 0.37 3.62
N ARG A 38 23.17 1.41 3.90
CA ARG A 38 23.53 1.84 5.24
C ARG A 38 23.74 3.34 5.27
N ILE A 39 23.26 3.99 6.33
CA ILE A 39 23.46 5.42 6.57
C ILE A 39 24.05 5.64 7.95
N ARG A 40 24.82 6.71 8.10
CA ARG A 40 25.32 7.18 9.39
C ARG A 40 24.46 8.34 9.88
N ALA A 41 23.78 8.13 11.00
CA ALA A 41 22.95 9.15 11.66
C ALA A 41 23.58 9.54 13.01
N GLY A 42 24.47 10.53 12.99
CA GLY A 42 25.28 10.87 14.17
C GLY A 42 26.26 9.74 14.52
N HIS A 43 26.11 9.15 15.71
CA HIS A 43 26.91 7.99 16.15
C HIS A 43 26.28 6.65 15.79
N LEU A 44 25.10 6.65 15.18
CA LEU A 44 24.40 5.43 14.78
C LEU A 44 24.73 5.08 13.33
N THR A 45 24.86 3.79 13.08
CA THR A 45 24.92 3.21 11.74
C THR A 45 23.66 2.38 11.55
N LEU A 46 22.82 2.76 10.58
CA LEU A 46 21.51 2.15 10.36
C LEU A 46 21.51 1.45 9.01
N ASP A 47 21.06 0.20 8.97
CA ASP A 47 20.76 -0.47 7.70
C ASP A 47 19.43 0.07 7.15
N VAL A 48 19.42 0.42 5.88
CA VAL A 48 18.27 1.00 5.19
C VAL A 48 17.82 0.04 4.10
N ARG A 49 16.51 -0.04 3.91
CA ARG A 49 15.89 -0.84 2.84
C ARG A 49 15.05 0.08 1.96
N PRO A 50 14.97 -0.18 0.64
CA PRO A 50 14.05 0.51 -0.24
C PRO A 50 12.61 0.46 0.34
N TYR A 51 11.95 1.61 0.39
CA TYR A 51 10.56 1.69 0.78
C TYR A 51 9.69 1.35 -0.44
N VAL A 52 9.00 0.21 -0.38
CA VAL A 52 8.02 -0.21 -1.39
C VAL A 52 6.63 0.16 -0.87
N PRO A 53 5.96 1.19 -1.44
CA PRO A 53 4.62 1.57 -1.02
C PRO A 53 3.63 0.45 -1.35
N LEU A 54 2.56 0.32 -0.53
CA LEU A 54 1.48 -0.57 -0.90
C LEU A 54 0.89 -0.15 -2.26
N PRO A 55 0.57 -1.12 -3.12
CA PRO A 55 0.09 -0.80 -4.44
C PRO A 55 -1.26 -0.12 -4.40
N MET A 56 -1.37 0.91 -5.23
CA MET A 56 -2.59 1.68 -5.38
C MET A 56 -3.69 0.79 -5.95
N ARG A 57 -4.69 0.50 -5.11
CA ARG A 57 -5.91 -0.22 -5.49
C ARG A 57 -7.06 0.76 -5.62
N CYS A 58 -7.80 0.65 -6.72
CA CYS A 58 -8.99 1.45 -6.94
C CYS A 58 -10.12 0.96 -6.02
N TYR A 59 -10.58 1.79 -5.08
CA TYR A 59 -11.71 1.42 -4.20
C TYR A 59 -13.06 1.29 -4.92
N LYS A 60 -13.14 1.68 -6.20
CA LYS A 60 -14.34 1.50 -7.04
C LYS A 60 -14.34 0.15 -7.76
N CYS A 61 -13.28 -0.17 -8.49
CA CYS A 61 -13.22 -1.40 -9.32
C CYS A 61 -12.31 -2.50 -8.77
N GLN A 62 -11.63 -2.25 -7.66
CA GLN A 62 -10.71 -3.15 -6.96
C GLN A 62 -9.45 -3.58 -7.75
N ARG A 63 -9.23 -3.01 -8.94
CA ARG A 63 -8.03 -3.24 -9.75
C ARG A 63 -6.86 -2.37 -9.29
N TYR A 64 -5.64 -2.87 -9.48
CA TYR A 64 -4.42 -2.13 -9.23
C TYR A 64 -4.14 -1.05 -10.31
N GLY A 65 -3.25 -0.11 -9.98
CA GLY A 65 -2.66 0.85 -10.92
C GLY A 65 -3.40 2.20 -11.03
N HIS A 66 -4.55 2.38 -10.37
CA HIS A 66 -5.25 3.67 -10.36
C HIS A 66 -6.10 3.87 -9.10
N GLY A 67 -6.35 5.14 -8.76
CA GLY A 67 -7.27 5.54 -7.69
C GLY A 67 -8.73 5.59 -8.14
N LYS A 68 -9.63 5.93 -7.21
CA LYS A 68 -11.08 6.09 -7.48
C LYS A 68 -11.34 7.18 -8.53
N ASP A 69 -10.62 8.30 -8.45
CA ASP A 69 -10.89 9.50 -9.28
C ASP A 69 -10.57 9.29 -10.76
N ARG A 70 -9.64 8.38 -11.07
CA ARG A 70 -9.28 8.00 -12.45
C ARG A 70 -10.02 6.75 -12.93
N CYS A 71 -10.97 6.23 -12.15
CA CYS A 71 -11.68 5.01 -12.49
C CYS A 71 -12.78 5.24 -13.51
N LYS A 72 -12.65 4.60 -14.68
CA LYS A 72 -13.65 4.65 -15.76
C LYS A 72 -14.83 3.70 -15.57
N LYS A 73 -14.79 2.81 -14.58
CA LYS A 73 -15.92 1.88 -14.34
C LYS A 73 -17.10 2.64 -13.75
N PRO A 74 -18.34 2.38 -14.21
CA PRO A 74 -19.52 3.13 -13.77
C PRO A 74 -19.92 2.77 -12.32
N ALA A 75 -19.88 1.49 -11.97
CA ALA A 75 -20.31 0.99 -10.66
C ALA A 75 -19.14 0.61 -9.74
N THR A 76 -19.39 0.68 -8.43
CA THR A 76 -18.50 0.12 -7.40
C THR A 76 -18.72 -1.37 -7.27
N VAL A 77 -17.64 -2.13 -7.09
CA VAL A 77 -17.69 -3.58 -6.84
C VAL A 77 -17.18 -3.91 -5.45
N CYS A 78 -17.74 -4.97 -4.88
CA CYS A 78 -17.37 -5.51 -3.58
C CYS A 78 -15.92 -5.98 -3.57
N VAL A 79 -15.18 -5.68 -2.49
CA VAL A 79 -13.78 -6.12 -2.33
C VAL A 79 -13.66 -7.63 -2.11
N ILE A 80 -14.68 -8.26 -1.53
CA ILE A 80 -14.69 -9.69 -1.20
C ILE A 80 -14.94 -10.50 -2.46
N CYS A 81 -16.07 -10.29 -3.14
CA CYS A 81 -16.52 -11.15 -4.25
C CYS A 81 -16.41 -10.51 -5.65
N GLY A 82 -16.01 -9.25 -5.76
CA GLY A 82 -15.84 -8.57 -7.05
C GLY A 82 -17.14 -8.21 -7.78
N LYS A 83 -18.32 -8.45 -7.20
CA LYS A 83 -19.64 -8.13 -7.78
C LYS A 83 -20.17 -6.77 -7.29
N GLY A 84 -20.98 -6.12 -8.12
CA GLY A 84 -21.69 -4.89 -7.76
C GLY A 84 -22.94 -5.13 -6.93
N GLY A 85 -23.60 -4.04 -6.52
CA GLY A 85 -24.92 -4.07 -5.87
C GLY A 85 -24.91 -4.16 -4.33
N HIS A 86 -23.73 -4.27 -3.71
CA HIS A 86 -23.58 -4.29 -2.26
C HIS A 86 -22.20 -3.78 -1.81
N VAL A 87 -22.05 -3.56 -0.50
CA VAL A 87 -20.78 -3.23 0.16
C VAL A 87 -20.22 -4.46 0.89
N GLU A 88 -18.94 -4.45 1.23
CA GLU A 88 -18.24 -5.57 1.89
C GLU A 88 -18.97 -6.10 3.13
N ARG A 89 -19.56 -5.21 3.93
CA ARG A 89 -20.29 -5.54 5.17
C ARG A 89 -21.52 -6.42 4.93
N ASN A 90 -22.11 -6.34 3.74
CA ASN A 90 -23.32 -7.07 3.37
C ASN A 90 -23.02 -8.17 2.34
N CYS A 91 -21.76 -8.58 2.21
CA CYS A 91 -21.36 -9.64 1.30
C CYS A 91 -21.53 -11.01 1.97
N SER A 92 -22.29 -11.89 1.34
CA SER A 92 -22.45 -13.30 1.74
C SER A 92 -21.94 -14.28 0.69
N ALA A 93 -21.27 -13.78 -0.35
CA ALA A 93 -20.69 -14.58 -1.41
C ALA A 93 -19.24 -14.96 -1.08
N ASP A 94 -18.75 -16.04 -1.68
CA ASP A 94 -17.36 -16.46 -1.55
C ASP A 94 -16.39 -15.39 -2.04
N ALA A 95 -15.21 -15.37 -1.43
CA ALA A 95 -14.16 -14.45 -1.79
C ALA A 95 -13.67 -14.75 -3.22
N HIS A 96 -13.60 -13.70 -4.04
CA HIS A 96 -13.17 -13.78 -5.43
C HIS A 96 -12.38 -12.53 -5.82
N CYS A 97 -11.09 -12.71 -6.09
CA CYS A 97 -10.19 -11.61 -6.39
C CYS A 97 -10.34 -11.15 -7.84
N VAL A 98 -10.70 -9.89 -8.07
CA VAL A 98 -10.82 -9.34 -9.44
C VAL A 98 -9.50 -9.26 -10.21
N ASN A 99 -8.36 -9.35 -9.51
CA ASN A 99 -7.03 -9.20 -10.09
C ASN A 99 -6.45 -10.55 -10.57
N CYS A 100 -6.58 -11.61 -9.78
CA CYS A 100 -6.02 -12.93 -10.08
C CYS A 100 -7.07 -14.06 -10.21
N ARG A 101 -8.35 -13.77 -9.91
CA ARG A 101 -9.48 -14.71 -9.90
C ARG A 101 -9.38 -15.83 -8.85
N GLY A 102 -8.51 -15.70 -7.85
CA GLY A 102 -8.39 -16.65 -6.74
C GLY A 102 -9.36 -16.40 -5.58
N ASP A 103 -9.38 -17.34 -4.64
CA ASP A 103 -10.32 -17.40 -3.51
C ASP A 103 -9.89 -16.52 -2.32
N HIS A 104 -9.72 -15.23 -2.59
CA HIS A 104 -9.40 -14.22 -1.58
C HIS A 104 -9.94 -12.86 -1.99
N ALA A 105 -10.11 -11.96 -1.02
CA ALA A 105 -10.52 -10.59 -1.30
C ALA A 105 -9.46 -9.84 -2.12
N ALA A 106 -9.87 -8.90 -2.97
CA ALA A 106 -8.96 -8.11 -3.80
C ALA A 106 -7.97 -7.23 -3.00
N SER A 107 -8.18 -7.06 -1.70
CA SER A 107 -7.27 -6.40 -0.76
C SER A 107 -6.19 -7.31 -0.18
N SER A 108 -6.20 -8.62 -0.46
CA SER A 108 -5.25 -9.57 0.11
C SER A 108 -3.82 -9.33 -0.39
N LYS A 109 -2.86 -9.34 0.53
CA LYS A 109 -1.41 -9.30 0.21
C LYS A 109 -0.88 -10.62 -0.34
N THR A 110 -1.64 -11.71 -0.22
CA THR A 110 -1.28 -13.03 -0.78
C THR A 110 -1.66 -13.17 -2.25
N CYS A 111 -2.24 -12.13 -2.85
CA CYS A 111 -2.61 -12.15 -4.26
C CYS A 111 -1.36 -12.27 -5.14
N PRO A 112 -1.27 -13.22 -6.10
CA PRO A 112 -0.11 -13.35 -7.00
C PRO A 112 -0.02 -12.19 -8.01
N LYS A 113 -1.08 -11.39 -8.14
CA LYS A 113 -1.09 -10.15 -8.92
C LYS A 113 -0.91 -8.92 -8.03
N PHE A 114 -0.63 -9.10 -6.74
CA PHE A 114 -0.16 -8.01 -5.91
C PHE A 114 1.16 -7.55 -6.53
N PRO A 115 1.23 -6.35 -7.10
CA PRO A 115 2.44 -5.92 -7.78
C PRO A 115 3.58 -5.86 -6.76
N GLU A 116 4.60 -6.68 -7.00
CA GLU A 116 5.92 -6.56 -6.40
C GLU A 116 6.71 -5.62 -7.31
N GLU A 117 6.85 -4.36 -6.92
CA GLU A 117 7.89 -3.48 -7.48
C GLU A 117 8.19 -2.29 -6.57
#